data_AF-A0A7S4KMZ1-F1
#
_entry.id   AF-A0A7S4KMZ1-F1
#
_cell.length_a   1.000
_cell.length_b   1.000
_cell.length_c   1.000
_cell.angle_alpha   90.00
_cell.angle_beta   90.00
_cell.angle_gamma   90.00
#
_symmetry.space_group_name_H-M   'P 1'
#
loop_
_entity.id
_entity.type
_entity.pdbx_description
1 polymer ?
#
loop_
_entity_poly.entity_id
_entity_poly.type
_entity_poly.pdbx_seq_one_letter_code
_entity_poly.pdbx_strand_id
1 'polypeptide(L)'
;SQLSLLNTHTRYLHPAIVELSETLTNSLPSPLSQCYFTCSGSEANDLAYRLALSYTNTTGNSRNNNPEEGEKGEMGGVICSAFAYHGGTFMTSSFTPAYLLPNGQ
;
A
#
# COMPACT_ATOMS: atom_id res chain seq x y z
N SER A 1 -16.38 -22.44 -11.71
CA SER A 1 -14.91 -22.24 -11.65
C SER A 1 -14.41 -22.80 -10.32
N GLN A 2 -13.54 -23.81 -10.34
CA GLN A 2 -13.02 -24.49 -9.14
C GLN A 2 -12.15 -23.57 -8.24
N LEU A 3 -11.76 -22.39 -8.74
CA LEU A 3 -11.02 -21.35 -7.99
C LEU A 3 -11.82 -20.73 -6.84
N SER A 4 -13.16 -20.83 -6.86
CA SER A 4 -14.02 -20.41 -5.74
C SER A 4 -14.07 -21.42 -4.59
N LEU A 5 -13.65 -22.67 -4.83
CA LEU A 5 -13.80 -23.77 -3.87
C LEU A 5 -12.51 -23.99 -3.05
N LEU A 6 -11.35 -23.54 -3.56
CA LEU A 6 -10.07 -23.60 -2.87
C LEU A 6 -9.80 -22.27 -2.14
N ASN A 7 -10.35 -22.16 -0.93
CA ASN A 7 -9.95 -21.16 0.06
C ASN A 7 -8.57 -21.53 0.65
N THR A 8 -7.54 -21.63 -0.18
CA THR A 8 -6.16 -21.70 0.29
C THR A 8 -5.66 -20.28 0.45
N HIS A 9 -5.71 -19.77 1.67
CA HIS A 9 -4.81 -18.70 2.10
C HIS A 9 -3.41 -19.00 1.52
N THR A 10 -2.69 -17.97 1.05
CA THR A 10 -1.38 -18.03 0.35
C THR A 10 -0.25 -18.70 1.14
N ARG A 11 -0.55 -19.33 2.28
CA ARG A 11 0.33 -20.17 3.07
C ARG A 11 0.86 -21.36 2.25
N TYR A 12 0.08 -21.82 1.27
CA TYR A 12 0.53 -22.74 0.23
C TYR A 12 0.46 -22.02 -1.12
N LEU A 13 1.59 -21.96 -1.81
CA LEU A 13 1.69 -21.27 -3.09
C LEU A 13 0.92 -22.07 -4.15
N HIS A 14 -0.17 -21.50 -4.65
CA HIS A 14 -0.94 -22.09 -5.74
C HIS A 14 -0.33 -21.64 -7.08
N PRO A 15 -0.10 -22.54 -8.06
CA PRO A 15 0.55 -22.20 -9.33
C PRO A 15 -0.08 -20.99 -10.05
N ALA A 16 -1.40 -20.86 -9.99
CA ALA A 16 -2.12 -19.73 -10.60
C ALA A 16 -1.69 -18.35 -10.05
N ILE A 17 -1.29 -18.25 -8.77
CA ILE A 17 -0.80 -16.99 -8.19
C ILE A 17 0.58 -16.65 -8.73
N VAL A 18 1.44 -17.67 -8.93
CA VAL A 18 2.78 -17.49 -9.50
C VAL A 18 2.67 -17.01 -10.94
N GLU A 19 1.91 -17.72 -11.77
CA GLU A 19 1.69 -17.36 -13.17
C GLU A 19 1.10 -15.95 -13.33
N LEU A 20 0.13 -15.59 -12.48
CA LEU A 20 -0.43 -14.24 -12.47
C LEU A 20 0.64 -13.20 -12.08
N SER A 21 1.46 -13.48 -11.08
CA SER A 21 2.52 -12.56 -10.64
C SER A 21 3.58 -12.33 -11.71
N GLU A 22 3.99 -13.38 -12.43
CA GLU A 22 4.93 -13.32 -13.55
C GLU A 22 4.32 -12.53 -14.72
N THR A 23 3.07 -12.81 -15.08
CA THR A 23 2.35 -12.09 -16.14
C THR A 23 2.26 -10.60 -15.85
N LEU A 24 1.91 -10.23 -14.61
CA LEU A 24 1.81 -8.82 -14.20
C LEU A 24 3.18 -8.13 -14.21
N THR A 25 4.19 -8.73 -13.59
CA THR A 25 5.54 -8.12 -13.49
C THR A 25 6.21 -7.98 -14.86
N ASN A 26 5.99 -8.91 -15.79
CA ASN A 26 6.47 -8.80 -17.17
C ASN A 26 5.84 -7.65 -17.96
N SER A 27 4.69 -7.13 -17.52
CA SER A 27 4.03 -5.97 -18.14
C SER A 27 4.51 -4.61 -17.62
N LEU A 28 5.35 -4.61 -16.58
CA LEU A 28 5.82 -3.40 -15.91
C LEU A 28 7.31 -3.11 -16.23
N PRO A 29 7.79 -1.87 -16.03
CA PRO A 29 9.21 -1.54 -16.15
C PRO A 29 10.09 -2.39 -15.21
N SER A 30 11.33 -2.64 -15.62
CA SER A 30 12.31 -3.50 -14.91
C SER A 30 12.39 -3.36 -13.37
N PRO A 31 12.33 -2.17 -12.75
CA PRO A 31 12.40 -2.09 -11.28
C PRO A 31 11.15 -2.64 -10.57
N LEU A 32 10.03 -2.83 -11.25
CA LEU A 32 8.76 -3.31 -10.69
C LEU A 32 8.59 -4.82 -10.90
N SER A 33 9.35 -5.61 -10.14
CA SER A 33 9.42 -7.07 -10.30
C SER A 33 8.79 -7.89 -9.15
N GLN A 34 8.08 -7.25 -8.23
CA GLN A 34 7.47 -7.90 -7.06
C GLN A 34 5.99 -7.55 -6.98
N CYS A 35 5.15 -8.55 -6.72
CA CYS A 35 3.70 -8.40 -6.65
C CYS A 35 3.17 -8.77 -5.26
N TYR A 36 2.35 -7.89 -4.69
CA TYR A 36 1.56 -8.15 -3.48
C TYR A 36 0.09 -8.16 -3.86
N PHE A 37 -0.62 -9.23 -3.52
CA PHE A 37 -2.06 -9.34 -3.78
C PHE A 37 -2.86 -8.85 -2.58
N THR A 38 -3.82 -7.96 -2.84
CA THR A 38 -4.80 -7.45 -1.88
C THR A 38 -6.21 -7.69 -2.39
N CYS A 39 -7.21 -7.55 -1.52
CA CYS A 39 -8.62 -7.74 -1.86
C CYS A 39 -9.28 -6.45 -2.39
N SER A 40 -8.62 -5.30 -2.24
CA SER A 40 -9.12 -4.01 -2.74
C SER A 40 -8.01 -3.01 -3.05
N GLY A 41 -8.37 -1.94 -3.77
CA GLY A 41 -7.47 -0.80 -4.03
C GLY A 41 -7.13 -0.01 -2.76
N SER A 42 -8.05 0.12 -1.81
CA SER A 42 -7.77 0.78 -0.52
C SER A 42 -6.71 0.01 0.29
N GLU A 43 -6.79 -1.32 0.30
CA GLU A 43 -5.76 -2.17 0.93
C GLU A 43 -4.41 -2.07 0.21
N ALA A 44 -4.41 -1.94 -1.12
CA ALA A 44 -3.19 -1.76 -1.89
C ALA A 44 -2.49 -0.45 -1.51
N ASN A 45 -3.25 0.64 -1.34
CA ASN A 45 -2.70 1.93 -0.92
C ASN A 45 -2.22 1.92 0.54
N ASP A 46 -2.94 1.26 1.45
CA ASP A 46 -2.49 1.03 2.83
C ASP A 46 -1.15 0.29 2.86
N LEU A 47 -1.03 -0.77 2.05
CA LEU A 47 0.20 -1.56 1.96
C LEU A 47 1.34 -0.73 1.36
N ALA A 48 1.09 0.01 0.28
CA ALA A 48 2.09 0.88 -0.34
C ALA A 48 2.63 1.92 0.65
N TYR A 49 1.76 2.55 1.42
CA TYR A 49 2.16 3.51 2.45
C TYR A 49 3.02 2.84 3.55
N ARG A 50 2.63 1.66 4.03
CA ARG A 50 3.42 0.89 5.00
C ARG A 50 4.77 0.45 4.47
N LEU A 51 4.87 0.05 3.20
CA LEU A 51 6.13 -0.29 2.56
C LEU A 51 7.06 0.93 2.50
N ALA A 52 6.52 2.10 2.14
CA ALA A 52 7.28 3.35 2.11
C ALA A 52 7.79 3.76 3.51
N LEU A 53 6.95 3.69 4.54
CA LEU A 53 7.37 3.95 5.92
C LEU A 53 8.42 2.94 6.41
N SER A 54 8.22 1.66 6.12
CA SER A 54 9.15 0.61 6.55
C SER A 54 10.52 0.80 5.90
N TYR A 55 10.54 1.12 4.60
CA TYR A 55 11.76 1.41 3.86
C TYR A 55 12.45 2.66 4.40
N THR A 56 11.73 3.77 4.57
CA THR A 56 12.31 5.05 5.02
C THR A 56 12.80 5.03 6.46
N ASN A 57 12.07 4.39 7.37
CA ASN A 57 12.49 4.20 8.76
C ASN A 57 13.71 3.28 8.87
N THR A 58 13.78 2.21 8.06
CA THR A 58 14.94 1.32 8.02
C THR A 58 16.17 2.00 7.40
N THR A 59 15.96 2.89 6.42
CA THR A 59 17.04 3.58 5.68
C THR A 59 17.54 4.83 6.40
N GLY A 60 17.15 5.06 7.67
CA GLY A 60 17.68 6.13 8.51
C GLY A 60 17.23 7.55 8.13
N ASN A 61 16.20 7.68 7.29
CA ASN A 61 15.67 8.98 6.86
C ASN A 61 14.62 9.54 7.84
N SER A 62 14.62 9.07 9.09
CA SER A 62 13.74 9.59 10.12
C SER A 62 14.14 11.03 10.39
N ARG A 63 13.27 11.96 10.01
CA ARG A 63 13.47 13.41 10.12
C ARG A 63 13.36 13.88 11.59
N ASN A 64 13.75 13.06 12.57
CA ASN A 64 13.71 13.38 13.99
C ASN A 64 15.10 13.35 14.64
N ASN A 65 15.75 14.51 14.72
CA ASN A 65 16.98 14.66 15.52
C ASN A 65 16.72 14.72 17.04
N ASN A 66 15.57 14.23 17.55
CA ASN A 66 15.24 14.24 18.97
C ASN A 66 14.76 12.85 19.44
N PRO A 67 15.57 12.13 20.25
CA PRO A 67 15.27 10.76 20.68
C PRO A 67 14.24 10.65 21.82
N GLU A 68 13.77 11.76 22.40
CA GLU A 68 12.91 11.75 23.61
C GLU A 68 11.40 11.61 23.34
N GLU A 69 10.96 11.62 22.07
CA GLU A 69 9.52 11.54 21.71
C GLU A 69 9.13 10.21 21.02
N GLY A 70 9.98 9.18 21.14
CA GLY A 70 9.99 7.94 20.36
C GLY A 70 8.81 6.97 20.49
N GLU A 71 7.66 7.36 21.04
CA GLU A 71 6.42 6.56 21.02
C GLU A 71 5.29 7.17 20.19
N LYS A 72 5.39 8.44 19.80
CA LYS A 72 4.44 9.06 18.87
C LYS A 72 5.01 8.94 17.47
N GLY A 73 4.75 7.81 16.81
CA GLY A 73 5.15 7.60 15.43
C GLY A 73 4.61 8.70 14.52
N GLU A 74 5.43 9.70 14.21
CA GLU A 74 5.11 10.70 13.21
C GLU A 74 4.92 9.97 11.87
N MET A 75 3.71 10.03 11.34
CA MET A 75 3.42 9.57 9.98
C MET A 75 4.34 10.30 9.00
N GLY A 76 5.16 9.56 8.25
CA GLY A 76 5.97 10.13 7.19
C GLY A 76 5.10 10.90 6.19
N GLY A 77 5.52 12.11 5.81
CA GLY A 77 4.71 12.98 4.95
C GLY A 77 4.35 12.33 3.62
N VAL A 78 3.08 12.45 3.21
CA VAL A 78 2.56 11.97 1.92
C VAL A 78 2.30 13.17 1.02
N ILE A 79 2.82 13.13 -0.22
CA ILE A 79 2.52 14.13 -1.25
C ILE A 79 1.42 13.56 -2.15
N CYS A 80 0.28 14.23 -2.20
CA CYS A 80 -0.86 13.84 -3.01
C CYS A 80 -1.25 14.97 -3.98
N SER A 81 -1.72 14.61 -5.16
CA SER A 81 -2.39 15.56 -6.05
C SER A 81 -3.74 15.98 -5.45
N ALA A 82 -4.16 17.22 -5.73
CA ALA A 82 -5.51 17.66 -5.41
C ALA A 82 -6.54 16.70 -6.06
N PHE A 83 -7.66 16.46 -5.38
CA PHE A 83 -8.74 15.57 -5.81
C PHE A 83 -8.39 14.06 -5.89
N ALA A 84 -7.17 13.65 -5.53
CA ALA A 84 -6.81 12.24 -5.50
C ALA A 84 -7.64 11.46 -4.47
N TYR A 85 -8.06 10.25 -4.85
CA TYR A 85 -8.76 9.29 -4.01
C TYR A 85 -7.90 8.04 -3.82
N HIS A 86 -7.58 7.71 -2.56
CA HIS A 86 -6.72 6.56 -2.23
C HIS A 86 -7.47 5.45 -1.49
N GLY A 87 -8.80 5.54 -1.36
CA GLY A 87 -9.59 4.57 -0.63
C GLY A 87 -10.23 5.15 0.63
N GLY A 88 -10.99 4.30 1.32
CA GLY A 88 -11.74 4.65 2.53
C GLY A 88 -11.23 3.98 3.81
N THR A 89 -10.02 3.42 3.81
CA THR A 89 -9.41 2.87 5.03
C THR A 89 -8.98 4.00 5.96
N PHE A 90 -8.82 3.72 7.26
CA PHE A 90 -8.39 4.71 8.24
C PHE A 90 -7.04 5.36 7.89
N MET A 91 -6.11 4.61 7.27
CA MET A 91 -4.84 5.20 6.87
C MET A 91 -4.98 6.04 5.59
N THR A 92 -5.62 5.52 4.53
CA THR A 92 -5.74 6.26 3.26
C THR A 92 -6.64 7.48 3.33
N SER A 93 -7.60 7.52 4.25
CA SER A 93 -8.45 8.69 4.46
C SER A 93 -7.66 9.91 4.91
N SER A 94 -6.59 9.72 5.69
CA SER A 94 -5.75 10.80 6.23
C SER A 94 -5.00 11.60 5.15
N PHE A 95 -4.81 11.03 3.95
CA PHE A 95 -4.14 11.67 2.82
C PHE A 95 -4.97 11.60 1.52
N THR A 96 -6.29 11.47 1.63
CA THR A 96 -7.22 11.54 0.50
C THR A 96 -7.86 12.94 0.43
N PRO A 97 -7.32 13.87 -0.38
CA PRO A 97 -7.86 15.22 -0.48
C PRO A 97 -9.27 15.28 -1.08
N ALA A 98 -9.71 14.25 -1.81
CA ALA A 98 -11.08 14.17 -2.31
C ALA A 98 -12.15 14.23 -1.20
N TYR A 99 -11.84 13.80 0.03
CA TYR A 99 -12.77 13.90 1.18
C TYR A 99 -12.86 15.31 1.77
N LEU A 100 -11.93 16.20 1.44
CA LEU A 100 -11.84 17.56 2.01
C LEU A 100 -12.54 18.61 1.15
N LEU A 101 -13.20 18.21 0.07
CA LEU A 101 -13.89 19.12 -0.84
C LEU A 101 -15.19 19.64 -0.21
N PRO A 102 -15.55 20.93 -0.39
CA PRO A 102 -16.65 21.58 0.35
C PRO A 102 -18.05 21.00 0.17
N ASN A 103 -18.31 20.02 -0.67
CA ASN A 103 -19.65 19.44 -0.86
C ASN A 103 -19.52 18.01 -1.37
N GLY A 104 -19.50 17.02 -0.45
CA GLY A 104 -19.53 15.60 -0.80
C GLY A 104 -20.57 15.33 -1.89
N GLN A 105 -20.10 14.87 -3.04
CA GLN A 105 -20.92 14.12 -3.98
C GLN A 105 -20.97 12.67 -3.48
#